data_AF-A0A2V6PFD0-F1
#
_entry.id   AF-A0A2V6PFD0-F1
#
_cell.length_a   1.000
_cell.length_b   1.000
_cell.length_c   1.000
_cell.angle_alpha   90.00
_cell.angle_beta   90.00
_cell.angle_gamma   90.00
#
_symmetry.space_group_name_H-M   'P 1'
#
loop_
_entity.id
_entity.type
_entity.pdbx_description
1 polymer ?
#
loop_
_entity_poly.entity_id
_entity_poly.type
_entity_poly.pdbx_seq_one_letter_code
_entity_poly.pdbx_strand_id
1 'polypeptide(L)'
;MNTAPPNAGSLTVSSPRRPADVSIAAGITDSLQQTFPSAPPLNLAGRTTLRELCALLKCCRLLLSNDTGPMHVAAAVGTPVVALFGSTSPELTGPGLPGDSRHRLLKSNAPCSPCFLRACPIDFRCMKGIEIEPVIAAVLSACASRPHSQDAL
;
A
#
# COMPACT_ATOMS: atom_id res chain seq x y z
N MET A 1 12.46 -43.98 -26.54
CA MET A 1 13.36 -43.46 -25.49
C MET A 1 13.06 -41.99 -25.32
N ASN A 2 12.51 -41.67 -24.15
CA ASN A 2 11.95 -40.39 -23.72
C ASN A 2 13.06 -39.60 -23.02
N THR A 3 13.34 -38.36 -23.40
CA THR A 3 13.92 -37.35 -22.49
C THR A 3 13.44 -35.96 -22.90
N ALA A 4 12.30 -35.55 -22.33
CA ALA A 4 11.93 -34.15 -22.24
C ALA A 4 12.96 -33.39 -21.38
N PRO A 5 13.26 -32.11 -21.67
CA PRO A 5 14.15 -31.30 -20.85
C PRO A 5 13.56 -31.07 -19.45
N PRO A 6 14.41 -30.90 -18.41
CA PRO A 6 13.96 -30.78 -17.04
C PRO A 6 13.15 -29.49 -16.85
N ASN A 7 11.94 -29.65 -16.27
CA ASN A 7 11.09 -28.55 -15.84
C ASN A 7 11.86 -27.59 -14.95
N ALA A 8 12.05 -26.35 -15.41
CA ALA A 8 12.38 -25.23 -14.55
C ALA A 8 11.23 -25.09 -13.54
N GLY A 9 11.43 -25.63 -12.35
CA GLY A 9 10.51 -25.48 -11.23
C GLY A 9 10.33 -24.00 -10.96
N SER A 10 9.22 -23.46 -11.45
CA SER A 10 8.69 -22.19 -11.00
C SER A 10 8.38 -22.37 -9.52
N LEU A 11 9.35 -22.00 -8.68
CA LEU A 11 9.15 -21.74 -7.27
C LEU A 11 8.19 -20.55 -7.18
N THR A 12 6.91 -20.82 -7.44
CA THR A 12 5.81 -19.95 -7.05
C THR A 12 5.81 -20.01 -5.53
N VAL A 13 6.51 -19.06 -4.90
CA VAL A 13 6.27 -18.71 -3.50
C VAL A 13 4.88 -18.07 -3.46
N SER A 14 3.84 -18.90 -3.56
CA SER A 14 2.47 -18.54 -3.23
C SER A 14 2.36 -18.54 -1.72
N SER A 15 2.90 -17.49 -1.09
CA SER A 15 2.44 -17.12 0.26
C SER A 15 0.91 -17.01 0.18
N PRO A 16 0.15 -17.59 1.12
CA PRO A 16 -1.30 -17.66 1.03
C PRO A 16 -1.86 -16.25 0.84
N ARG A 17 -2.37 -15.99 -0.38
CA ARG A 17 -3.07 -14.77 -0.74
C ARG A 17 -4.15 -14.55 0.30
N ARG A 18 -4.14 -13.42 1.03
CA ARG A 18 -5.22 -13.11 1.99
C ARG A 18 -6.51 -12.93 1.18
N PRO A 19 -7.48 -13.86 1.27
CA PRO A 19 -8.68 -13.80 0.42
C PRO A 19 -9.47 -12.51 0.65
N ALA A 20 -9.37 -11.95 1.87
CA ALA A 20 -10.00 -10.69 2.24
C ALA A 20 -9.45 -9.46 1.49
N ASP A 21 -8.14 -9.39 1.19
CA ASP A 21 -7.57 -8.23 0.49
C ASP A 21 -8.08 -8.17 -0.97
N VAL A 22 -8.32 -9.33 -1.58
CA VAL A 22 -8.86 -9.44 -2.95
C VAL A 22 -10.30 -8.94 -3.03
N SER A 23 -11.16 -9.34 -2.09
CA SER A 23 -12.56 -8.91 -2.08
C SER A 23 -12.70 -7.42 -1.76
N ILE A 24 -11.91 -6.89 -0.82
CA ILE A 24 -11.90 -5.45 -0.50
C ILE A 24 -11.45 -4.64 -1.71
N ALA A 25 -10.37 -5.06 -2.38
CA ALA A 25 -9.88 -4.37 -3.57
C ALA A 25 -10.89 -4.37 -4.72
N ALA A 26 -11.62 -5.48 -4.91
CA ALA A 26 -12.70 -5.53 -5.90
C ALA A 26 -13.80 -4.49 -5.61
N GLY A 27 -14.29 -4.42 -4.38
CA GLY A 27 -15.32 -3.43 -4.01
C GLY A 27 -14.87 -1.97 -4.18
N ILE A 28 -13.60 -1.67 -3.89
CA ILE A 28 -13.01 -0.34 -4.15
C ILE A 28 -12.93 -0.06 -5.65
N THR A 29 -12.49 -1.05 -6.44
CA THR A 29 -12.38 -0.96 -7.91
C THR A 29 -13.74 -0.63 -8.53
N ASP A 30 -14.79 -1.33 -8.12
CA ASP A 30 -16.15 -1.13 -8.63
C ASP A 30 -16.66 0.28 -8.30
N SER A 31 -16.45 0.73 -7.05
CA SER A 31 -16.87 2.06 -6.60
C SER A 31 -16.15 3.18 -7.35
N LEU A 32 -14.84 3.03 -7.57
CA LEU A 32 -14.04 3.97 -8.36
C LEU A 32 -14.45 3.97 -9.83
N GLN A 33 -14.73 2.81 -10.43
CA GLN A 33 -15.19 2.72 -11.82
C GLN A 33 -16.52 3.43 -12.04
N GLN A 34 -17.45 3.30 -11.09
CA GLN A 34 -18.75 3.97 -11.14
C GLN A 34 -18.62 5.49 -10.97
N THR A 35 -17.71 5.93 -10.10
CA THR A 35 -17.50 7.35 -9.80
C THR A 35 -16.67 8.06 -10.88
N PHE A 36 -15.66 7.38 -11.44
CA PHE A 36 -14.69 7.93 -12.38
C PHE A 36 -14.55 7.03 -13.64
N PRO A 37 -15.60 6.94 -14.47
CA PRO A 37 -15.64 5.99 -15.60
C PRO A 37 -14.54 6.22 -16.64
N SER A 38 -14.06 7.46 -16.79
CA SER A 38 -12.99 7.84 -17.74
C SER A 38 -11.58 7.58 -17.23
N ALA A 39 -11.42 7.14 -15.97
CA ALA A 39 -10.13 6.87 -15.34
C ALA A 39 -10.19 5.54 -14.55
N PRO A 40 -10.36 4.40 -15.23
CA PRO A 40 -10.56 3.10 -14.59
C PRO A 40 -9.34 2.69 -13.75
N PRO A 41 -9.50 2.26 -12.50
CA PRO A 41 -8.39 1.76 -11.69
C PRO A 41 -7.91 0.38 -12.18
N LEU A 42 -6.60 0.13 -12.11
CA LEU A 42 -6.01 -1.18 -12.39
C LEU A 42 -5.95 -2.03 -11.10
N ASN A 43 -6.80 -3.05 -11.00
CA ASN A 43 -6.80 -3.97 -9.85
C ASN A 43 -5.79 -5.12 -10.02
N LEU A 44 -4.75 -5.09 -9.19
CA LEU A 44 -3.68 -6.09 -9.12
C LEU A 44 -3.68 -6.92 -7.83
N ALA A 45 -4.72 -6.81 -6.99
CA ALA A 45 -4.78 -7.52 -5.72
C ALA A 45 -4.75 -9.04 -5.91
N GLY A 46 -3.77 -9.70 -5.30
CA GLY A 46 -3.56 -11.14 -5.46
C GLY A 46 -3.04 -11.58 -6.83
N ARG A 47 -2.68 -10.64 -7.71
CA ARG A 47 -2.23 -10.89 -9.10
C ARG A 47 -0.75 -10.61 -9.33
N THR A 48 0.00 -10.31 -8.27
CA THR A 48 1.44 -10.00 -8.33
C THR A 48 2.22 -10.93 -7.42
N THR A 49 3.37 -11.38 -7.87
CA THR A 49 4.46 -11.87 -7.01
C THR A 49 5.08 -10.70 -6.24
N LEU A 50 5.87 -10.99 -5.20
CA LEU A 50 6.60 -9.95 -4.46
C LEU A 50 7.55 -9.17 -5.38
N ARG A 51 8.23 -9.85 -6.33
CA ARG A 51 9.15 -9.21 -7.28
C ARG A 51 8.42 -8.23 -8.20
N GLU A 52 7.27 -8.62 -8.73
CA GLU A 52 6.43 -7.75 -9.56
C GLU A 52 5.89 -6.58 -8.76
N LEU A 53 5.47 -6.79 -7.51
CA LEU A 53 5.05 -5.72 -6.61
C LEU A 53 6.18 -4.69 -6.41
N CYS A 54 7.42 -5.14 -6.16
CA CYS A 54 8.58 -4.23 -6.06
C CYS A 54 8.76 -3.40 -7.34
N ALA A 55 8.68 -4.03 -8.51
CA ALA A 55 8.84 -3.36 -9.80
C ALA A 55 7.74 -2.32 -10.05
N LEU A 56 6.48 -2.68 -9.77
CA LEU A 56 5.34 -1.78 -9.88
C LEU A 56 5.47 -0.59 -8.95
N LEU A 57 5.75 -0.83 -7.66
CA LEU A 57 5.91 0.23 -6.67
C LEU A 57 7.03 1.20 -7.04
N LYS A 58 8.14 0.72 -7.61
CA LYS A 58 9.25 1.57 -8.07
C LYS A 58 8.82 2.58 -9.15
N CYS A 59 7.85 2.22 -9.99
CA CYS A 59 7.29 3.06 -11.04
C CYS A 59 6.20 4.02 -10.55
N CYS A 60 5.62 3.79 -9.37
CA CYS A 60 4.59 4.66 -8.81
C CYS A 60 5.17 6.00 -8.34
N ARG A 61 4.42 7.09 -8.53
CA ARG A 61 4.75 8.41 -7.97
C ARG A 61 4.67 8.42 -6.44
N LEU A 62 3.74 7.64 -5.89
CA LEU A 62 3.37 7.57 -4.48
C LEU A 62 2.69 6.22 -4.20
N LEU A 63 2.81 5.73 -2.96
CA LEU A 63 1.90 4.73 -2.39
C LEU A 63 1.07 5.35 -1.26
N LEU A 64 -0.25 5.27 -1.32
CA LEU A 64 -1.15 5.45 -0.18
C LEU A 64 -1.45 4.08 0.43
N SER A 65 -1.16 3.86 1.71
CA SER A 65 -1.33 2.56 2.35
C SER A 65 -1.62 2.68 3.85
N ASN A 66 -2.07 1.59 4.46
CA ASN A 66 -1.99 1.40 5.90
C ASN A 66 -0.64 0.78 6.30
N ASP A 67 -0.40 0.61 7.59
CA ASP A 67 0.79 -0.07 8.11
C ASP A 67 0.79 -1.58 7.77
N THR A 68 1.32 -1.91 6.59
CA THR A 68 1.44 -3.28 6.06
C THR A 68 2.71 -3.47 5.23
N GLY A 69 3.07 -4.72 4.90
CA GLY A 69 4.27 -5.05 4.12
C GLY A 69 4.52 -4.19 2.86
N PRO A 70 3.52 -3.93 1.99
CA PRO A 70 3.68 -3.04 0.83
C PRO A 70 4.21 -1.64 1.16
N MET A 71 3.88 -1.09 2.33
CA MET A 71 4.39 0.19 2.83
C MET A 71 5.93 0.18 2.91
N HIS A 72 6.50 -0.86 3.53
CA HIS A 72 7.95 -1.01 3.66
C HIS A 72 8.63 -1.32 2.34
N VAL A 73 8.00 -2.13 1.48
CA VAL A 73 8.52 -2.43 0.14
C VAL A 73 8.62 -1.15 -0.69
N ALA A 74 7.58 -0.31 -0.67
CA ALA A 74 7.59 0.98 -1.38
C ALA A 74 8.74 1.88 -0.92
N ALA A 75 8.94 1.99 0.40
CA ALA A 75 10.04 2.76 0.95
C ALA A 75 11.42 2.22 0.53
N ALA A 76 11.59 0.90 0.54
CA ALA A 76 12.83 0.23 0.14
C ALA A 76 13.17 0.45 -1.34
N VAL A 77 12.17 0.53 -2.23
CA VAL A 77 12.37 0.83 -3.66
C VAL A 77 12.38 2.33 -3.98
N GLY A 78 12.34 3.18 -2.95
CA GLY A 78 12.46 4.62 -3.05
C GLY A 78 11.17 5.37 -3.40
N THR A 79 10.02 4.71 -3.29
CA THR A 79 8.72 5.33 -3.56
C THR A 79 8.18 6.05 -2.33
N PRO A 80 7.79 7.33 -2.44
CA PRO A 80 7.13 8.07 -1.37
C PRO A 80 5.90 7.32 -0.85
N VAL A 81 5.62 7.47 0.44
CA VAL A 81 4.53 6.75 1.11
C VAL A 81 3.71 7.74 1.92
N VAL A 82 2.40 7.74 1.70
CA VAL A 82 1.42 8.30 2.64
C VAL A 82 0.83 7.12 3.39
N ALA A 83 1.14 7.00 4.68
CA ALA A 83 0.79 5.87 5.51
C ALA A 83 -0.24 6.25 6.58
N LEU A 84 -1.32 5.47 6.67
CA LEU A 84 -2.39 5.64 7.66
C LEU A 84 -2.19 4.67 8.83
N PHE A 85 -2.00 5.20 10.03
CA PHE A 85 -1.73 4.44 11.25
C PHE A 85 -2.96 4.40 12.16
N GLY A 86 -3.35 3.18 12.53
CA GLY A 86 -4.47 2.92 13.45
C GLY A 86 -3.99 2.26 14.74
N SER A 87 -3.83 0.93 14.74
CA SER A 87 -3.45 0.15 15.93
C SER A 87 -1.96 0.30 16.30
N THR A 88 -1.12 0.55 15.30
CA THR A 88 0.35 0.56 15.41
C THR A 88 0.93 1.97 15.55
N SER A 89 2.22 2.06 15.85
CA SER A 89 2.94 3.33 16.06
C SER A 89 3.86 3.64 14.87
N PRO A 90 3.69 4.82 14.21
CA PRO A 90 4.61 5.23 13.15
C PRO A 90 6.05 5.40 13.61
N GLU A 91 6.28 5.64 14.91
CA GLU A 91 7.59 5.73 15.51
C GLU A 91 8.31 4.37 15.59
N LEU A 92 7.55 3.26 15.65
CA LEU A 92 8.09 1.90 15.76
C LEU A 92 8.06 1.13 14.44
N THR A 93 7.00 1.30 13.64
CA THR A 93 6.76 0.56 12.40
C THR A 93 6.73 1.46 11.17
N GLY A 94 7.23 2.70 11.27
CA GLY A 94 7.31 3.62 10.15
C GLY A 94 8.11 3.07 8.95
N PRO A 95 7.79 3.50 7.72
CA PRO A 95 8.56 3.14 6.54
C PRO A 95 9.94 3.81 6.52
N GLY A 96 10.92 3.12 5.94
CA GLY A 96 12.24 3.68 5.66
C GLY A 96 13.08 3.93 6.91
N LEU A 97 13.95 4.94 6.85
CA LEU A 97 14.74 5.39 7.99
C LEU A 97 13.92 6.35 8.86
N PRO A 98 14.11 6.36 10.20
CA PRO A 98 13.49 7.36 11.06
C PRO A 98 13.77 8.78 10.57
N GLY A 99 12.71 9.58 10.42
CA GLY A 99 12.83 10.96 9.95
C GLY A 99 12.95 11.14 8.43
N ASP A 100 12.78 10.08 7.63
CA ASP A 100 12.75 10.22 6.16
C ASP A 100 11.58 11.10 5.70
N SER A 101 11.91 12.32 5.30
CA SER A 101 10.96 13.36 4.88
C SER A 101 10.21 13.04 3.59
N ARG A 102 10.51 11.93 2.89
CA ARG A 102 9.73 11.48 1.73
C ARG A 102 8.41 10.84 2.12
N HIS A 103 8.29 10.38 3.37
CA HIS A 103 7.10 9.73 3.87
C HIS A 103 6.19 10.71 4.63
N ARG A 104 4.89 10.46 4.61
CA ARG A 104 3.86 11.20 5.35
C ARG A 104 3.09 10.20 6.18
N LEU A 105 3.13 10.34 7.50
CA LEU A 105 2.53 9.40 8.44
C LEU A 105 1.34 10.10 9.10
N LEU A 106 0.14 9.57 8.90
CA LEU A 106 -1.11 10.16 9.38
C LEU A 106 -1.74 9.23 10.42
N LYS A 107 -2.16 9.80 11.54
CA LYS A 107 -2.87 9.11 12.62
C LYS A 107 -3.91 10.06 13.20
N SER A 108 -4.97 9.50 13.78
CA SER A 108 -5.93 10.27 14.56
C SER A 108 -5.43 10.49 16.00
N ASN A 109 -6.13 11.33 16.75
CA ASN A 109 -5.87 11.55 18.18
C ASN A 109 -6.62 10.55 19.09
N ALA A 110 -7.01 9.38 18.55
CA ALA A 110 -7.77 8.41 19.31
C ALA A 110 -6.96 7.88 20.52
N PRO A 111 -7.52 7.89 21.74
CA PRO A 111 -6.79 7.49 22.94
C PRO A 111 -6.49 5.98 23.00
N CYS A 112 -7.14 5.19 22.15
CA CYS A 112 -6.91 3.75 22.06
C CYS A 112 -5.70 3.38 21.19
N SER A 113 -4.98 4.35 20.62
CA SER A 113 -3.83 4.14 19.75
C SER A 113 -2.55 4.76 20.33
N PRO A 114 -1.39 4.08 20.23
CA PRO A 114 -1.19 2.75 19.65
C PRO A 114 -1.54 1.64 20.67
N CYS A 115 -2.22 0.57 20.24
CA CYS A 115 -2.55 -0.59 21.09
C CYS A 115 -1.97 -1.92 20.60
N PHE A 116 -1.53 -1.99 19.35
CA PHE A 116 -0.95 -3.18 18.72
C PHE A 116 -1.83 -4.45 18.74
N LEU A 117 -3.12 -4.30 19.03
CA LEU A 117 -4.06 -5.40 19.00
C LEU A 117 -4.35 -5.81 17.55
N ARG A 118 -4.35 -7.12 17.28
CA ARG A 118 -4.70 -7.71 15.97
C ARG A 118 -6.19 -7.61 15.66
N ALA A 119 -7.03 -7.72 16.69
CA ALA A 119 -8.47 -7.54 16.62
C ALA A 119 -8.85 -6.37 17.53
N CYS A 120 -9.59 -5.40 16.99
CA CYS A 120 -10.06 -4.27 17.77
C CYS A 120 -11.21 -4.72 18.68
N PRO A 121 -11.14 -4.51 20.00
CA PRO A 121 -12.22 -4.86 20.92
C PRO A 121 -13.34 -3.82 20.96
N ILE A 122 -13.21 -2.73 20.20
CA ILE A 122 -14.15 -1.61 20.17
C ILE A 122 -14.64 -1.36 18.74
N ASP A 123 -14.37 -0.19 18.16
CA ASP A 123 -15.03 0.30 16.94
C ASP A 123 -14.06 0.78 15.84
N PHE A 124 -12.76 0.54 15.99
CA PHE A 124 -11.71 1.08 15.11
C PHE A 124 -11.70 2.62 15.02
N ARG A 125 -12.13 3.34 16.06
CA ARG A 125 -12.11 4.82 16.08
C ARG A 125 -10.76 5.44 15.74
N CYS A 126 -9.65 4.75 16.00
CA CYS A 126 -8.32 5.22 15.61
C CYS A 126 -8.12 5.32 14.09
N MET A 127 -8.70 4.40 13.31
CA MET A 127 -8.66 4.45 11.85
C MET A 127 -9.80 5.30 11.29
N LYS A 128 -11.00 5.21 11.87
CA LYS A 128 -12.17 5.98 11.43
C LYS A 128 -12.04 7.49 11.67
N GLY A 129 -11.28 7.89 12.69
CA GLY A 129 -11.03 9.30 13.00
C GLY A 129 -9.87 9.92 12.22
N ILE A 130 -9.34 9.24 11.19
CA ILE A 130 -8.39 9.86 10.27
C ILE A 130 -9.19 10.69 9.26
N GLU A 131 -9.07 12.00 9.36
CA GLU A 131 -9.75 12.95 8.48
C GLU A 131 -9.25 12.82 7.02
N ILE A 132 -10.17 13.00 6.07
CA ILE A 132 -9.89 12.80 4.64
C ILE A 132 -9.05 13.94 4.07
N GLU A 133 -9.31 15.17 4.50
CA GLU A 133 -8.67 16.38 3.96
C GLU A 133 -7.14 16.36 4.16
N PRO A 134 -6.58 16.04 5.36
CA PRO A 134 -5.15 15.86 5.53
C PRO A 134 -4.56 14.75 4.64
N VAL A 135 -5.32 13.68 4.39
CA VAL A 135 -4.89 12.58 3.50
C VAL A 135 -4.77 13.09 2.06
N ILE A 136 -5.79 13.77 1.55
CA ILE A 136 -5.78 14.37 0.21
C ILE A 136 -4.62 15.35 0.07
N ALA A 137 -4.44 16.26 1.04
CA ALA A 137 -3.35 17.23 1.02
C ALA A 137 -1.97 16.56 0.97
N ALA A 138 -1.76 15.50 1.77
CA ALA A 138 -0.52 14.73 1.77
C ALA A 138 -0.28 14.02 0.42
N VAL A 139 -1.32 13.43 -0.17
CA VAL A 139 -1.26 12.76 -1.49
C VAL A 139 -0.89 13.76 -2.59
N LEU A 140 -1.59 14.88 -2.68
CA LEU A 140 -1.35 15.90 -3.70
C LEU A 140 0.05 16.51 -3.58
N SER A 141 0.49 16.83 -2.36
CA SER A 141 1.84 17.33 -2.09
C SER A 141 2.92 16.34 -2.51
N ALA A 142 2.76 15.06 -2.17
CA ALA A 142 3.72 14.02 -2.54
C ALA A 142 3.77 13.82 -4.07
N CYS A 143 2.62 13.79 -4.76
CA CYS A 143 2.57 13.68 -6.21
C CYS A 143 3.29 14.85 -6.90
N ALA A 144 3.13 16.08 -6.44
CA ALA A 144 3.79 17.25 -7.03
C ALA A 144 5.33 17.17 -6.98
N SER A 145 5.89 16.48 -5.99
CA SER A 145 7.34 16.37 -5.77
C SER A 145 8.07 15.35 -6.66
N ARG A 146 7.34 14.42 -7.29
CA ARG A 146 7.92 13.36 -8.15
C ARG A 146 7.15 13.27 -9.48
N PRO A 147 7.73 13.70 -10.61
CA PRO A 147 7.13 13.48 -11.93
C PRO A 147 7.05 11.98 -12.23
N HIS A 148 6.12 11.58 -13.10
CA HIS A 148 6.01 10.17 -13.47
C HIS A 148 7.30 9.74 -14.17
N SER A 149 7.79 8.51 -13.95
CA SER A 149 8.99 8.02 -14.63
C SER A 149 8.87 7.96 -16.16
N GLN A 150 7.67 8.22 -16.71
CA GLN A 150 7.41 8.32 -18.15
C GLN A 150 7.53 9.77 -18.66
N ASP A 151 7.58 10.77 -17.77
CA ASP A 151 7.77 12.18 -18.14
C ASP A 151 9.26 12.55 -18.30
N ALA A 152 10.16 11.58 -18.06
CA ALA A 152 11.62 11.76 -18.10
C ALA A 152 12.27 11.12 -19.36
N LEU A 153 11.47 10.76 -20.36
CA LEU A 153 11.88 10.21 -21.66
C LEU A 153 11.35 11.06 -22.80
#